data_AF-A0A969EAQ9-F1
#
_entry.id   AF-A0A969EAQ9-F1
#
_cell.length_a   1.000
_cell.length_b   1.000
_cell.length_c   1.000
_cell.angle_alpha   90.00
_cell.angle_beta   90.00
_cell.angle_gamma   90.00
#
_symmetry.space_group_name_H-M   'P 1'
#
loop_
_entity.id
_entity.type
_entity.pdbx_description
1 polymer ?
#
loop_
_entity_poly.entity_id
_entity_poly.type
_entity_poly.pdbx_seq_one_letter_code
_entity_poly.pdbx_strand_id
1 'polypeptide(L)'
;MTRKDIFKTQLRAIYRASSEEWGDGLPLIGIEPALSPVDLTPALRATAEEAMMQWDMTGYLTDDILVKVDRASMASSLEVRVPLLDHRLVEFAWSLPLDFKKRDGRGKWLLRKVLSRHVPDHLIDRPKAGFAVPVGAWLRGELRDWAEDLLSPDALRSAAPFDPT
;
A
#
# COMPACT_ATOMS: atom_id res chain seq x y z
N MET A 1 1.68 -30.39 -6.82
CA MET A 1 1.14 -29.20 -6.15
C MET A 1 0.74 -28.19 -7.23
N THR A 2 -0.50 -27.70 -7.26
CA THR A 2 -0.94 -26.77 -8.32
C THR A 2 -0.43 -25.35 -8.04
N ARG A 3 -0.35 -24.48 -9.06
CA ARG A 3 0.02 -23.05 -8.91
C ARG A 3 -0.86 -22.35 -7.86
N LYS A 4 -2.12 -22.78 -7.74
CA LYS A 4 -3.09 -22.30 -6.75
C LYS A 4 -2.73 -22.70 -5.32
N ASP A 5 -2.19 -23.90 -5.12
CA ASP A 5 -1.79 -24.41 -3.80
C ASP A 5 -0.50 -23.75 -3.29
N ILE A 6 0.47 -23.54 -4.18
CA ILE A 6 1.70 -22.78 -3.90
C ILE A 6 1.32 -21.35 -3.48
N PHE A 7 0.44 -20.73 -4.27
CA PHE A 7 0.00 -19.36 -4.05
C PHE A 7 -0.72 -19.17 -2.70
N LYS A 8 -1.67 -20.05 -2.37
CA LYS A 8 -2.43 -19.95 -1.11
C LYS A 8 -1.55 -20.13 0.13
N THR A 9 -0.55 -21.00 0.03
CA THR A 9 0.44 -21.22 1.09
C THR A 9 1.32 -19.98 1.27
N GLN A 10 1.75 -19.37 0.16
CA GLN A 10 2.59 -18.18 0.18
C GLN A 10 1.84 -16.94 0.64
N LEU A 11 0.61 -16.69 0.19
CA LEU A 11 -0.15 -15.51 0.63
C LEU A 11 -0.44 -15.53 2.14
N ARG A 12 -0.63 -16.72 2.71
CA ARG A 12 -0.72 -16.89 4.17
C ARG A 12 0.60 -16.62 4.89
N ALA A 13 1.73 -16.95 4.28
CA ALA A 13 3.04 -16.63 4.82
C ALA A 13 3.33 -15.12 4.76
N ILE A 14 2.95 -14.45 3.67
CA ILE A 14 3.01 -12.98 3.55
C ILE A 14 2.15 -12.32 4.61
N TYR A 15 0.88 -12.71 4.69
CA TYR A 15 -0.05 -12.15 5.67
C TYR A 15 0.49 -12.32 7.10
N ARG A 16 0.99 -13.52 7.45
CA ARG A 16 1.61 -13.74 8.75
C ARG A 16 2.81 -12.83 8.99
N ALA A 17 3.79 -12.83 8.10
CA ALA A 17 5.00 -12.01 8.23
C ALA A 17 4.67 -10.51 8.41
N SER A 18 3.69 -9.99 7.66
CA SER A 18 3.25 -8.59 7.78
C SER A 18 2.42 -8.31 9.04
N SER A 19 1.65 -9.29 9.55
CA SER A 19 0.90 -9.15 10.80
C SER A 19 1.74 -9.42 12.06
N GLU A 20 2.91 -10.03 11.89
CA GLU A 20 3.88 -10.40 12.93
C GLU A 20 5.03 -9.38 13.04
N GLU A 21 4.91 -8.19 12.42
CA GLU A 21 5.91 -7.10 12.50
C GLU A 21 6.11 -6.52 13.91
N TRP A 22 5.29 -6.91 14.88
CA TRP A 22 5.60 -6.72 16.30
C TRP A 22 6.66 -7.75 16.73
N GLY A 23 7.90 -7.51 16.29
CA GLY A 23 9.09 -8.14 16.85
C GLY A 23 9.26 -7.70 18.30
N ASP A 24 9.39 -8.68 19.17
CA ASP A 24 9.26 -8.56 20.61
C ASP A 24 10.33 -7.68 21.27
N GLY A 25 9.85 -6.71 22.05
CA GLY A 25 10.45 -6.33 23.32
C GLY A 25 10.07 -7.26 24.48
N LEU A 26 9.45 -8.43 24.24
CA LEU A 26 9.10 -9.43 25.24
C LEU A 26 9.48 -10.86 24.80
N PRO A 27 10.41 -11.56 25.47
CA PRO A 27 10.95 -12.81 24.96
C PRO A 27 9.94 -13.95 25.07
N LEU A 28 9.23 -14.28 23.98
CA LEU A 28 8.61 -15.59 23.81
C LEU A 28 9.62 -16.53 23.16
N ILE A 29 10.14 -17.45 23.97
CA ILE A 29 11.10 -18.49 23.61
C ILE A 29 10.54 -19.36 22.47
N GLY A 30 11.22 -19.39 21.32
CA GLY A 30 11.08 -20.46 20.32
C GLY A 30 10.53 -20.12 18.94
N ILE A 31 10.54 -18.86 18.49
CA ILE A 31 10.11 -18.50 17.13
C ILE A 31 11.29 -18.03 16.28
N GLU A 32 11.56 -18.75 15.19
CA GLU A 32 12.57 -18.42 14.17
C GLU A 32 12.32 -17.02 13.56
N PRO A 33 13.36 -16.29 13.13
CA PRO A 33 13.22 -14.92 12.64
C PRO A 33 12.23 -14.85 11.47
N ALA A 34 11.22 -13.98 11.58
CA ALA A 34 10.27 -13.72 10.52
C ALA A 34 11.00 -13.19 9.29
N LEU A 35 10.74 -13.82 8.14
CA LEU A 35 11.25 -13.41 6.84
C LEU A 35 10.93 -11.92 6.61
N SER A 36 11.89 -11.15 6.10
CA SER A 36 11.64 -9.77 5.66
C SER A 36 10.45 -9.74 4.69
N PRO A 37 9.58 -8.71 4.71
CA PRO A 37 8.54 -8.52 3.69
C PRO A 37 9.08 -8.55 2.24
N VAL A 38 10.39 -8.28 2.09
CA VAL A 38 11.14 -8.31 0.83
C VAL A 38 11.63 -9.74 0.48
N ASP A 39 11.81 -10.60 1.48
CA ASP A 39 12.26 -12.01 1.38
C ASP A 39 11.11 -13.00 1.14
N LEU A 40 9.88 -12.51 0.95
CA LEU A 40 8.72 -13.31 0.60
C LEU A 40 8.78 -13.79 -0.86
N THR A 41 9.72 -14.71 -1.09
CA THR A 41 9.93 -15.67 -2.17
C THR A 41 9.99 -15.15 -3.63
N PRO A 42 11.05 -15.50 -4.38
CA PRO A 42 11.11 -15.40 -5.86
C PRO A 42 9.97 -16.10 -6.61
N ALA A 43 9.23 -17.01 -5.94
CA ALA A 43 8.23 -17.89 -6.54
C ALA A 43 6.93 -17.21 -7.00
N LEU A 44 6.64 -15.98 -6.53
CA LEU A 44 5.50 -15.18 -7.02
C LEU A 44 5.84 -14.32 -8.25
N ARG A 45 7.13 -14.20 -8.59
CA ARG A 45 7.62 -13.31 -9.63
C ARG A 45 7.72 -14.06 -10.97
N ALA A 46 6.60 -14.26 -11.65
CA ALA A 46 6.65 -14.67 -13.06
C ALA A 46 6.88 -13.47 -13.99
N THR A 47 6.47 -12.27 -13.57
CA THR A 47 6.56 -11.03 -14.35
C THR A 47 6.98 -9.82 -13.51
N ALA A 48 7.49 -8.76 -14.15
CA ALA A 48 7.83 -7.50 -13.48
C ALA A 48 6.61 -6.84 -12.83
N GLU A 49 5.44 -6.97 -13.47
CA GLU A 49 4.18 -6.43 -12.96
C GLU A 49 3.74 -7.14 -11.68
N GLU A 50 3.87 -8.46 -11.60
CA GLU A 50 3.57 -9.19 -10.36
C GLU A 50 4.55 -8.83 -9.24
N ALA A 51 5.82 -8.59 -9.56
CA ALA A 51 6.79 -8.07 -8.58
C ALA A 51 6.39 -6.67 -8.07
N MET A 52 5.98 -5.77 -8.96
CA MET A 52 5.46 -4.45 -8.58
C MET A 52 4.20 -4.55 -7.72
N MET A 53 3.26 -5.43 -8.08
CA MET A 53 2.04 -5.67 -7.30
C MET A 53 2.35 -6.18 -5.89
N GLN A 54 3.37 -7.03 -5.76
CA GLN A 54 3.80 -7.54 -4.46
C GLN A 54 4.36 -6.42 -3.59
N TRP A 55 5.29 -5.61 -4.12
CA TRP A 55 5.85 -4.47 -3.40
C TRP A 55 4.81 -3.42 -3.03
N ASP A 56 3.84 -3.17 -3.90
CA ASP A 56 2.71 -2.30 -3.59
C ASP A 56 1.93 -2.86 -2.40
N MET A 57 1.61 -4.16 -2.39
CA MET A 57 0.81 -4.78 -1.34
C MET A 57 1.52 -4.85 0.01
N THR A 58 2.83 -5.07 0.05
CA THR A 58 3.58 -5.23 1.31
C THR A 58 4.21 -3.95 1.83
N GLY A 59 4.48 -2.97 0.96
CA GLY A 59 5.04 -1.68 1.34
C GLY A 59 4.03 -0.55 1.18
N TYR A 60 3.86 -0.05 -0.05
CA TYR A 60 3.09 1.17 -0.30
C TYR A 60 1.66 1.16 0.25
N LEU A 61 0.95 0.04 0.11
CA LEU A 61 -0.41 -0.13 0.61
C LEU A 61 -0.44 -0.09 2.14
N THR A 62 0.42 -0.87 2.80
CA THR A 62 0.45 -1.00 4.26
C THR A 62 0.99 0.27 4.91
N ASP A 63 2.14 0.76 4.45
CA ASP A 63 2.92 1.81 5.13
C ASP A 63 2.47 3.23 4.77
N ASP A 64 1.86 3.41 3.59
CA ASP A 64 1.39 4.73 3.15
C ASP A 64 -0.14 4.82 3.18
N ILE A 65 -0.82 4.02 2.37
CA ILE A 65 -2.26 4.20 2.11
C ILE A 65 -3.11 3.83 3.33
N LEU A 66 -2.91 2.65 3.91
CA LEU A 66 -3.74 2.17 5.02
C LEU A 66 -3.45 2.93 6.31
N VAL A 67 -2.19 3.22 6.61
CA VAL A 67 -1.81 4.04 7.78
C VAL A 67 -2.45 5.43 7.73
N LYS A 68 -2.46 6.09 6.57
CA LYS A 68 -3.09 7.41 6.42
C LYS A 68 -4.59 7.37 6.69
N VAL A 69 -5.29 6.40 6.10
CA VAL A 69 -6.75 6.26 6.24
C VAL A 69 -7.11 5.96 7.69
N ASP A 70 -6.42 5.00 8.31
CA ASP A 70 -6.67 4.54 9.68
C ASP A 70 -6.47 5.68 10.70
N ARG A 71 -5.34 6.39 10.62
CA ARG A 71 -5.04 7.52 11.51
C ARG A 71 -6.05 8.66 11.34
N ALA A 72 -6.42 9.00 10.10
CA ALA A 72 -7.38 10.06 9.83
C ALA A 72 -8.80 9.70 10.32
N SER A 73 -9.22 8.46 10.11
CA SER A 73 -10.55 8.01 10.53
C SER A 73 -10.66 7.89 12.04
N MET A 74 -9.65 7.31 12.71
CA MET A 74 -9.64 7.22 14.18
C MET A 74 -9.58 8.59 14.85
N ALA A 75 -8.84 9.55 14.29
CA ALA A 75 -8.85 10.94 14.76
C ALA A 75 -10.25 11.58 14.70
N SER A 76 -11.14 11.04 13.87
CA SER A 76 -12.54 11.46 13.74
C SER A 76 -13.54 10.48 14.35
N SER A 77 -13.08 9.50 15.15
CA SER A 77 -13.93 8.42 15.72
C SER A 77 -14.75 7.65 14.67
N LEU A 78 -14.20 7.51 13.46
CA LEU A 78 -14.81 6.76 12.36
C LEU A 78 -14.06 5.45 12.12
N GLU A 79 -14.82 4.39 11.86
CA GLU A 79 -14.30 3.10 11.44
C GLU A 79 -14.41 2.96 9.92
N VAL A 80 -13.28 2.87 9.21
CA VAL A 80 -13.25 2.69 7.75
C VAL A 80 -13.09 1.21 7.41
N ARG A 81 -13.92 0.74 6.48
CA ARG A 81 -13.81 -0.61 5.91
C ARG A 81 -13.27 -0.53 4.49
N VAL A 82 -12.44 -1.51 4.10
CA VAL A 82 -11.83 -1.59 2.75
C VAL A 82 -12.24 -2.90 2.07
N PRO A 83 -13.45 -3.01 1.51
CA PRO A 83 -14.00 -4.28 0.98
C PRO A 83 -13.14 -4.93 -0.12
N LEU A 84 -12.39 -4.12 -0.88
CA LEU A 84 -11.51 -4.62 -1.93
C LEU A 84 -10.31 -5.42 -1.40
N LEU A 85 -10.02 -5.32 -0.09
CA LEU A 85 -8.96 -6.08 0.59
C LEU A 85 -9.48 -7.31 1.34
N ASP A 86 -10.73 -7.74 1.10
CA ASP A 86 -11.18 -9.05 1.60
C ASP A 86 -10.23 -10.15 1.09
N HIS A 87 -9.70 -10.97 2.01
CA HIS A 87 -8.69 -11.97 1.69
C HIS A 87 -9.13 -12.92 0.57
N ARG A 88 -10.42 -13.24 0.45
CA ARG A 88 -10.93 -14.12 -0.62
C ARG A 88 -10.86 -13.43 -1.98
N LEU A 89 -11.15 -12.14 -2.01
CA LEU A 89 -11.07 -11.34 -3.23
C LEU A 89 -9.61 -11.15 -3.65
N VAL A 90 -8.71 -10.89 -2.70
CA VAL A 90 -7.27 -10.77 -2.96
C VAL A 90 -6.70 -12.09 -3.46
N GLU A 91 -7.01 -13.21 -2.80
CA GLU A 91 -6.61 -14.56 -3.23
C GLU A 91 -7.11 -14.86 -4.66
N PHE A 92 -8.38 -14.54 -4.95
CA PHE A 92 -8.94 -14.70 -6.28
C PHE A 92 -8.22 -13.83 -7.31
N ALA A 93 -8.06 -12.53 -7.03
CA ALA A 93 -7.44 -11.57 -7.94
C ALA A 93 -6.01 -11.98 -8.30
N TRP A 94 -5.23 -12.45 -7.33
CA TRP A 94 -3.88 -12.92 -7.58
C TRP A 94 -3.82 -14.22 -8.40
N SER A 95 -4.79 -15.11 -8.24
CA SER A 95 -4.86 -16.36 -9.02
C SER A 95 -5.10 -16.15 -10.51
N LEU A 96 -5.57 -14.96 -10.91
CA LEU A 96 -5.87 -14.63 -12.30
C LEU A 96 -4.60 -14.36 -13.12
N PRO A 97 -4.56 -14.80 -14.40
CA PRO A 97 -3.54 -14.35 -15.35
C PRO A 97 -3.51 -12.83 -15.48
N LEU A 98 -2.33 -12.29 -15.79
CA LEU A 98 -2.11 -10.84 -15.89
C LEU A 98 -3.04 -10.16 -16.90
N ASP A 99 -3.44 -10.86 -17.97
CA ASP A 99 -4.36 -10.37 -19.02
C ASP A 99 -5.78 -10.05 -18.51
N PHE A 100 -6.18 -10.60 -17.36
CA PHE A 100 -7.43 -10.22 -16.69
C PHE A 100 -7.27 -8.96 -15.84
N LYS A 101 -6.04 -8.61 -15.45
CA LYS A 101 -5.71 -7.44 -14.64
C LYS A 101 -5.42 -6.24 -15.55
N LYS A 102 -4.71 -6.45 -16.66
CA LYS A 102 -4.37 -5.45 -17.68
C LYS A 102 -4.63 -6.00 -19.08
N ARG A 103 -5.15 -5.18 -20.00
CA ARG A 103 -5.35 -5.57 -21.40
C ARG A 103 -5.33 -4.34 -22.30
N ASP A 104 -4.64 -4.42 -23.44
CA ASP A 104 -4.58 -3.34 -24.45
C ASP A 104 -4.18 -1.97 -23.83
N GLY A 105 -3.16 -1.98 -22.96
CA GLY A 105 -2.68 -0.79 -22.23
C GLY A 105 -3.60 -0.31 -21.11
N ARG A 106 -4.76 -0.93 -20.89
CA ARG A 106 -5.71 -0.57 -19.84
C ARG A 106 -5.58 -1.49 -18.62
N GLY A 107 -5.26 -0.91 -17.47
CA GLY A 107 -5.30 -1.60 -16.17
C GLY A 107 -6.73 -1.74 -15.63
N LYS A 108 -6.88 -2.53 -14.56
CA LYS A 108 -8.16 -2.85 -13.89
C LYS A 108 -9.17 -3.48 -14.85
N TRP A 109 -8.73 -4.24 -15.86
CA TRP A 109 -9.58 -4.70 -16.95
C TRP A 109 -10.83 -5.45 -16.47
N LEU A 110 -10.67 -6.50 -15.67
CA LEU A 110 -11.80 -7.27 -15.15
C LEU A 110 -12.73 -6.41 -14.27
N LEU A 111 -12.16 -5.55 -13.42
CA LEU A 111 -12.95 -4.65 -12.57
C LEU A 111 -13.79 -3.67 -13.40
N ARG A 112 -13.22 -3.10 -14.47
CA ARG A 112 -13.96 -2.24 -15.42
C ARG A 112 -15.14 -2.99 -16.04
N LYS A 113 -14.93 -4.25 -16.48
CA LYS A 113 -16.00 -5.08 -17.05
C LYS A 113 -17.13 -5.41 -16.07
N VAL A 114 -16.82 -5.54 -14.78
CA VAL A 114 -17.84 -5.68 -13.74
C VAL A 114 -18.59 -4.36 -13.55
N LEU A 115 -17.86 -3.24 -13.41
CA LEU A 115 -18.46 -1.92 -13.17
C LEU A 115 -19.36 -1.43 -14.32
N SER A 116 -19.04 -1.74 -15.58
CA SER A 116 -19.86 -1.39 -16.75
C SER A 116 -21.28 -1.97 -16.70
N ARG A 117 -21.54 -2.95 -15.82
CA ARG A 117 -22.88 -3.51 -15.59
C ARG A 117 -23.72 -2.68 -14.64
N HIS A 118 -23.09 -1.78 -13.89
CA HIS A 118 -23.69 -1.06 -12.77
C HIS A 118 -23.66 0.46 -12.94
N VAL A 119 -22.69 1.01 -13.66
CA VAL A 119 -22.55 2.46 -13.88
C VAL A 119 -22.20 2.77 -15.34
N PRO A 120 -22.53 3.98 -15.83
CA PRO A 120 -22.15 4.40 -17.19
C PRO A 120 -20.65 4.34 -17.46
N ASP A 121 -20.26 3.90 -18.65
CA ASP A 121 -18.86 3.69 -19.03
C ASP A 121 -17.97 4.94 -18.89
N HIS A 122 -18.53 6.13 -19.12
CA HIS A 122 -17.79 7.39 -18.99
C HIS A 122 -17.30 7.67 -17.55
N LEU A 123 -17.94 7.10 -16.53
CA LEU A 123 -17.48 7.19 -15.13
C LEU A 123 -16.29 6.27 -14.85
N ILE A 124 -16.16 5.19 -15.63
CA ILE A 124 -15.14 4.17 -15.48
C ILE A 124 -13.90 4.55 -16.29
N ASP A 125 -14.08 5.01 -17.53
CA ASP A 125 -13.01 5.28 -18.50
C ASP A 125 -12.23 6.58 -18.28
N ARG A 126 -12.35 7.16 -17.08
CA ARG A 126 -11.53 8.29 -16.65
C ARG A 126 -10.05 7.92 -16.48
N PRO A 127 -9.13 8.88 -16.68
CA PRO A 127 -7.72 8.72 -16.31
C PRO A 127 -7.55 8.35 -14.83
N LYS A 128 -6.49 7.59 -14.53
CA LYS A 128 -6.13 7.24 -13.14
C LYS A 128 -5.79 8.53 -12.39
N ALA A 129 -6.61 8.89 -11.42
CA ALA A 129 -6.31 9.92 -10.44
C ALA A 129 -5.73 9.25 -9.18
N GLY A 130 -4.62 9.80 -8.67
CA GLY A 130 -4.09 9.44 -7.36
C GLY A 130 -4.84 10.17 -6.23
N PHE A 131 -4.57 9.79 -5.00
CA PHE A 131 -5.07 10.46 -3.79
C PHE A 131 -4.12 11.57 -3.33
N ALA A 132 -3.53 12.30 -4.27
CA ALA A 132 -2.53 13.31 -3.96
C ALA A 132 -3.19 14.53 -3.32
N VAL A 133 -2.79 14.83 -2.09
CA VAL A 133 -3.14 16.07 -1.41
C VAL A 133 -2.28 17.20 -2.00
N PRO A 134 -2.82 18.41 -2.28
CA PRO A 134 -2.09 19.48 -2.95
C PRO A 134 -1.11 20.20 -2.01
N VAL A 135 -0.26 19.46 -1.31
CA VAL A 135 0.68 19.94 -0.28
C VAL A 135 1.53 21.09 -0.81
N GLY A 136 2.08 20.96 -2.03
CA GLY A 136 2.90 22.02 -2.61
C GLY A 136 2.13 23.32 -2.84
N ALA A 137 0.85 23.25 -3.20
CA ALA A 137 0.03 24.45 -3.35
C ALA A 137 -0.25 25.10 -1.98
N TRP A 138 -0.52 24.29 -0.96
CA TRP A 138 -0.75 24.78 0.40
C TRP A 138 0.49 25.42 1.02
N LEU A 139 1.65 24.78 0.91
CA LEU A 139 2.92 25.32 1.41
C LEU A 139 3.35 26.62 0.70
N ARG A 140 2.86 26.88 -0.52
CA ARG A 140 3.10 28.14 -1.24
C ARG A 140 1.99 29.17 -1.06
N GLY A 141 0.90 28.80 -0.41
CA GLY A 141 -0.28 29.62 -0.18
C GLY A 141 -0.59 29.71 1.30
N GLU A 142 -1.71 29.12 1.71
CA GLU A 142 -2.28 29.26 3.06
C GLU A 142 -1.36 28.78 4.19
N LEU A 143 -0.45 27.83 3.92
CA LEU A 143 0.51 27.31 4.90
C LEU A 143 1.91 27.90 4.74
N ARG A 144 2.10 28.91 3.89
CA ARG A 144 3.41 29.47 3.59
C ARG A 144 4.07 30.06 4.82
N ASP A 145 3.38 30.93 5.55
CA ASP A 145 3.96 31.62 6.70
C ASP A 145 4.34 30.62 7.80
N TRP A 146 3.46 29.65 8.08
CA TRP A 146 3.75 28.54 9.00
C TRP A 146 5.00 27.74 8.59
N ALA A 147 5.14 27.44 7.29
CA ALA A 147 6.29 26.71 6.78
C ALA A 147 7.58 27.53 6.82
N GLU A 148 7.52 28.83 6.49
CA GLU A 148 8.69 29.73 6.52
C GLU A 148 9.19 29.97 7.94
N ASP A 149 8.30 30.06 8.93
CA ASP A 149 8.66 30.18 10.34
C ASP A 149 9.45 28.94 10.81
N LEU A 150 8.97 27.74 10.45
CA LEU A 150 9.63 26.46 10.79
C LEU A 150 10.95 26.24 10.05
N LEU A 151 11.09 26.78 8.85
CA LEU A 151 12.29 26.67 8.01
C LEU A 151 13.22 27.88 8.13
N SER A 152 12.96 28.77 9.09
CA SER A 152 13.78 29.95 9.32
C SER A 152 15.21 29.56 9.77
N PRO A 153 16.24 30.37 9.46
CA PRO A 153 17.60 30.08 9.88
C PRO A 153 17.75 29.88 11.39
N ASP A 154 16.95 30.57 12.20
CA ASP A 154 16.99 30.46 13.64
C ASP A 154 16.31 29.17 14.13
N ALA A 155 15.15 28.81 13.56
CA ALA A 155 14.49 27.54 13.86
C ALA A 155 15.39 26.35 13.51
N LEU A 156 16.01 26.36 12.33
CA LEU A 156 16.94 25.31 11.89
C LEU A 156 18.17 25.19 12.79
N ARG A 157 18.75 26.32 13.22
CA ARG A 157 19.89 26.32 14.17
C ARG A 157 19.49 25.79 15.55
N SER A 158 18.28 26.10 16.02
CA SER A 158 17.79 25.66 17.33
C SER A 158 17.35 24.19 17.36
N ALA A 159 16.90 23.65 16.22
CA ALA A 159 16.39 22.29 16.11
C ALA A 159 17.50 21.24 15.87
N ALA A 160 18.75 21.65 15.70
CA ALA A 160 19.85 20.75 15.37
C ALA A 160 20.48 20.10 16.62
N PRO A 161 20.52 18.75 16.72
CA PRO A 161 21.62 18.04 17.36
C PRO A 161 22.78 17.77 16.40
N PHE A 162 22.69 18.17 15.13
CA PHE A 162 23.69 17.91 14.10
C PHE A 162 24.75 19.01 14.04
N ASP A 163 25.91 18.73 14.63
CA ASP A 163 27.18 19.39 14.35
C ASP A 163 27.77 18.76 13.07
N PRO A 164 27.86 19.49 11.94
CA PRO A 164 28.51 19.01 10.74
C PRO A 164 30.02 19.31 10.85
N THR A 165 30.71 18.59 11.73
CA THR A 165 32.18 18.51 11.76
C THR A 165 32.67 17.12 11.37
#